data_AF-A0A3T1CB56-F1
#
_entry.id   AF-A0A3T1CB56-F1
#
_cell.length_a   1.000
_cell.length_b   1.000
_cell.length_c   1.000
_cell.angle_alpha   90.00
_cell.angle_beta   90.00
_cell.angle_gamma   90.00
#
_symmetry.space_group_name_H-M   'P 1'
#
loop_
_entity.id
_entity.type
_entity.pdbx_description
1 polymer ?
#
loop_
_entity_poly.entity_id
_entity_poly.type
_entity_poly.pdbx_seq_one_letter_code
_entity_poly.pdbx_strand_id
1 'polypeptide(L)'
;MSEAIDRYIKSILLRKPKDAKNVQRHLLGWKRQLGNYSLDCIKSSLVAGKKSLLLSEEIKPGKTRSPTAAIWYISSLSHIFTIMLKEWGWVTENPVRKVAKLQLSNARMLQKMEESVYLTSVTSNKTGLAERRLKA
;
A
#
# COMPACT_ATOMS: atom_id res chain seq x y z
N MET A 1 2.95 -8.29 13.17
CA MET A 1 1.81 -7.92 12.27
C MET A 1 0.88 -9.09 11.96
N SER A 2 1.42 -10.28 11.65
CA SER A 2 0.62 -11.46 11.27
C SER A 2 -0.53 -11.76 12.25
N GLU A 3 -0.23 -11.78 13.55
CA GLU A 3 -1.21 -12.02 14.62
C GLU A 3 -2.36 -11.02 14.60
N ALA A 4 -2.05 -9.74 14.39
CA ALA A 4 -3.02 -8.66 14.37
C ALA A 4 -4.00 -8.80 13.19
N ILE A 5 -3.49 -9.24 12.04
CA ILE A 5 -4.31 -9.54 10.85
C ILE A 5 -5.21 -10.75 11.11
N ASP A 6 -4.66 -11.82 11.69
CA ASP A 6 -5.43 -13.03 11.99
C ASP A 6 -6.55 -12.78 13.00
N ARG A 7 -6.25 -11.98 14.03
CA ARG A 7 -7.25 -11.53 15.01
C ARG A 7 -8.32 -10.69 14.34
N TYR A 8 -7.96 -9.71 13.50
CA TYR A 8 -8.92 -8.87 12.78
C TYR A 8 -9.87 -9.69 11.89
N ILE A 9 -9.33 -10.67 11.17
CA ILE A 9 -10.14 -11.56 10.31
C ILE A 9 -11.13 -12.36 11.15
N LYS A 10 -10.70 -12.91 12.30
CA LYS A 10 -11.57 -13.70 13.18
C LYS A 10 -12.62 -12.88 13.93
N SER A 11 -12.33 -11.63 14.31
CA SER A 11 -13.24 -10.86 15.17
C SER A 11 -14.13 -9.86 14.40
N ILE A 12 -13.56 -9.13 13.44
CA ILE A 12 -14.20 -7.96 12.82
C ILE A 12 -14.71 -8.27 11.42
N LEU A 13 -13.93 -9.02 10.64
CA LEU A 13 -14.32 -9.35 9.26
C LEU A 13 -15.59 -10.22 9.22
N LEU A 14 -15.75 -11.15 10.16
CA LEU A 14 -16.96 -11.99 10.27
C LEU A 14 -18.24 -11.19 10.52
N ARG A 15 -18.14 -9.98 11.09
CA ARG A 15 -19.29 -9.11 11.38
C ARG A 15 -19.74 -8.27 10.17
N LYS A 16 -18.98 -8.22 9.08
CA LYS A 16 -19.26 -7.38 7.90
C LYS A 16 -19.26 -8.19 6.60
N PRO A 17 -20.36 -8.93 6.30
CA PRO A 17 -20.37 -9.93 5.23
C PRO A 17 -20.31 -9.35 3.81
N LYS A 18 -20.76 -8.11 3.58
CA LYS A 18 -20.95 -7.55 2.24
C LYS A 18 -19.65 -7.43 1.43
N ASP A 19 -18.54 -7.07 2.07
CA ASP A 19 -17.22 -6.88 1.44
C ASP A 19 -16.12 -7.74 2.07
N ALA A 20 -16.48 -8.69 2.94
CA ALA A 20 -15.53 -9.50 3.69
C ALA A 20 -14.50 -10.20 2.80
N LYS A 21 -14.92 -10.78 1.67
CA LYS A 21 -14.03 -11.50 0.74
C LYS A 21 -12.96 -10.58 0.13
N ASN A 22 -13.35 -9.38 -0.29
CA ASN A 22 -12.44 -8.41 -0.90
C ASN A 22 -11.44 -7.86 0.13
N VAL A 23 -11.94 -7.51 1.32
CA VAL A 23 -11.10 -7.03 2.42
C VAL A 23 -10.14 -8.13 2.85
N GLN A 24 -10.60 -9.37 3.01
CA GLN A 24 -9.75 -10.51 3.35
C GLN A 24 -8.61 -10.70 2.34
N ARG A 25 -8.89 -10.60 1.04
CA ARG A 25 -7.85 -10.67 0.01
C ARG A 25 -6.79 -9.58 0.20
N HIS A 26 -7.22 -8.36 0.53
CA HIS A 26 -6.28 -7.27 0.77
C HIS A 26 -5.41 -7.51 2.00
N LEU A 27 -6.02 -8.03 3.07
CA LEU A 27 -5.33 -8.37 4.31
C LEU A 27 -4.34 -9.52 4.14
N LEU A 28 -4.68 -10.54 3.35
CA LEU A 28 -3.77 -11.64 3.03
C LEU A 28 -2.57 -11.14 2.21
N GLY A 29 -2.77 -10.19 1.30
CA GLY A 29 -1.67 -9.53 0.60
C GLY A 29 -0.72 -8.80 1.57
N TRP A 30 -1.27 -8.06 2.53
CA TRP A 30 -0.47 -7.45 3.59
C TRP A 30 0.19 -8.46 4.52
N LYS A 31 -0.46 -9.58 4.82
CA LYS A 31 0.12 -10.65 5.62
C LYS A 31 1.36 -11.22 4.95
N ARG A 32 1.34 -11.42 3.62
CA ARG A 32 2.52 -11.86 2.87
C ARG A 32 3.66 -10.83 2.89
N GLN A 33 3.33 -9.54 2.80
CA GLN A 33 4.34 -8.47 2.68
C GLN A 33 4.91 -7.98 4.02
N LEU A 34 4.06 -7.92 5.05
CA LEU A 34 4.35 -7.32 6.36
C LEU A 34 4.22 -8.30 7.53
N GLY A 35 3.76 -9.53 7.30
CA GLY A 35 3.46 -10.51 8.37
C GLY A 35 4.65 -10.78 9.28
N ASN A 36 5.85 -10.87 8.70
CA ASN A 36 7.11 -11.17 9.39
C ASN A 36 7.73 -9.95 10.09
N TYR A 37 7.18 -8.76 9.88
CA TYR A 37 7.68 -7.54 10.53
C TYR A 37 7.00 -7.36 11.89
N SER A 38 7.81 -6.98 12.88
CA SER A 38 7.31 -6.47 14.16
C SER A 38 6.54 -5.17 13.94
N LEU A 39 5.55 -4.89 14.78
CA LEU A 39 4.70 -3.70 14.65
C LEU A 39 5.55 -2.41 14.72
N ASP A 40 6.58 -2.38 15.58
CA ASP A 40 7.47 -1.23 15.74
C ASP A 40 8.34 -0.95 14.52
N CYS A 41 8.61 -1.98 13.71
CA CYS A 41 9.37 -1.84 12.47
C CYS A 41 8.52 -1.28 11.32
N ILE A 42 7.19 -1.24 11.46
CA ILE A 42 6.29 -0.80 10.39
C ILE A 42 6.22 0.73 10.38
N LYS A 43 7.16 1.32 9.63
CA LYS A 43 7.19 2.76 9.35
C LYS A 43 6.47 3.10 8.06
N SER A 44 6.08 4.37 7.90
CA SER A 44 5.42 4.88 6.69
C SER A 44 6.22 4.62 5.41
N SER A 45 7.56 4.73 5.48
CA SER A 45 8.47 4.43 4.37
C SER A 45 8.42 2.96 3.94
N LEU A 46 8.42 2.03 4.90
CA LEU A 46 8.31 0.60 4.62
C LEU A 46 6.97 0.28 3.97
N VAL A 47 5.87 0.85 4.49
CA VAL A 47 4.52 0.67 3.92
C VAL A 47 4.47 1.19 2.48
N ALA A 48 5.07 2.35 2.19
CA ALA A 48 5.11 2.90 0.84
C ALA A 48 5.88 1.99 -0.14
N GLY A 49 7.04 1.46 0.28
CA GLY A 49 7.83 0.53 -0.52
C GLY A 49 7.09 -0.78 -0.79
N LYS A 50 6.53 -1.40 0.26
CA LYS A 50 5.75 -2.64 0.12
C LYS A 50 4.47 -2.43 -0.70
N LYS A 51 3.85 -1.24 -0.65
CA LYS A 51 2.72 -0.89 -1.53
C LYS A 51 3.12 -0.92 -2.99
N SER A 52 4.25 -0.29 -3.34
CA SER A 52 4.74 -0.27 -4.73
C SER A 52 5.04 -1.68 -5.24
N LEU A 53 5.67 -2.51 -4.39
CA LEU A 53 5.91 -3.92 -4.71
C LEU A 53 4.60 -4.69 -4.90
N LEU A 54 3.61 -4.47 -4.03
CA LEU A 54 2.30 -5.11 -4.16
C LEU A 54 1.56 -4.67 -5.42
N LEU A 55 1.75 -3.45 -5.93
CA LEU A 55 1.08 -3.01 -7.16
C LEU A 55 1.78 -3.47 -8.44
N SER A 56 3.11 -3.63 -8.38
CA SER A 56 3.92 -4.14 -9.49
C SER A 56 3.84 -5.65 -9.65
N GLU A 57 3.45 -6.39 -8.61
CA GLU A 57 3.12 -7.81 -8.72
C GLU A 57 2.01 -8.04 -9.78
N GLU A 58 2.35 -8.81 -10.82
CA GLU A 58 1.40 -9.27 -11.80
C GLU A 58 0.38 -10.23 -11.17
N ILE A 59 -0.91 -9.91 -11.31
CA ILE A 59 -2.01 -10.78 -10.85
C ILE A 59 -2.25 -11.90 -11.86
N LYS A 60 -2.06 -11.57 -13.14
CA LYS A 60 -2.10 -12.44 -14.30
C LYS A 60 -0.98 -11.98 -15.24
N PRO A 61 -0.47 -12.86 -16.13
CA PRO A 61 0.52 -12.45 -17.12
C PRO A 61 0.09 -11.15 -17.83
N GLY A 62 0.89 -10.10 -17.70
CA GLY A 62 0.62 -8.78 -18.30
C GLY A 62 -0.49 -7.94 -17.65
N LYS A 63 -0.98 -8.31 -16.45
CA LYS A 63 -2.00 -7.52 -15.72
C LYS A 63 -1.54 -7.16 -14.31
N THR A 64 -1.23 -5.88 -14.14
CA THR A 64 -0.90 -5.24 -12.85
C THR A 64 -2.17 -4.85 -12.08
N ARG A 65 -2.01 -4.50 -10.79
CA ARG A 65 -3.12 -4.06 -9.93
C ARG A 65 -3.53 -2.64 -10.27
N SER A 66 -4.84 -2.39 -10.31
CA SER A 66 -5.36 -1.05 -10.56
C SER A 66 -5.00 -0.09 -9.41
N PRO A 67 -4.84 1.22 -9.70
CA PRO A 67 -4.61 2.22 -8.66
C PRO A 67 -5.73 2.27 -7.62
N THR A 68 -6.97 2.01 -8.04
CA THR A 68 -8.12 1.85 -7.12
C THR A 68 -7.85 0.75 -6.10
N ALA A 69 -7.30 -0.39 -6.52
CA ALA A 69 -6.92 -1.47 -5.60
C ALA A 69 -5.95 -0.97 -4.53
N ALA A 70 -4.93 -0.18 -4.90
CA ALA A 70 -3.96 0.39 -3.95
C ALA A 70 -4.63 1.12 -2.78
N ILE A 71 -5.69 1.87 -3.08
CA ILE A 71 -6.41 2.68 -2.11
C ILE A 71 -7.18 1.77 -1.16
N TRP A 72 -7.83 0.72 -1.66
CA TRP A 72 -8.49 -0.28 -0.83
C TRP A 72 -7.49 -1.06 0.05
N TYR A 73 -6.32 -1.41 -0.48
CA TYR A 73 -5.25 -2.02 0.32
C TYR A 73 -4.82 -1.11 1.48
N ILE A 74 -4.54 0.16 1.21
CA ILE A 74 -4.13 1.12 2.25
C ILE A 74 -5.27 1.38 3.24
N SER A 75 -6.51 1.46 2.78
CA SER A 75 -7.69 1.64 3.63
C SER A 75 -7.85 0.48 4.61
N SER A 76 -7.75 -0.76 4.14
CA SER A 76 -7.82 -1.95 5.00
C SER A 76 -6.71 -1.97 6.07
N LEU A 77 -5.48 -1.61 5.68
CA LEU A 77 -4.36 -1.54 6.61
C LEU A 77 -4.54 -0.44 7.67
N SER A 78 -4.97 0.76 7.24
CA SER A 78 -5.24 1.89 8.12
C SER A 78 -6.31 1.56 9.16
N HIS A 79 -7.35 0.83 8.75
CA HIS A 79 -8.41 0.42 9.65
C HIS A 79 -7.90 -0.55 10.71
N ILE A 80 -7.10 -1.57 10.33
CA ILE A 80 -6.47 -2.46 11.31
C ILE A 80 -5.64 -1.66 12.31
N PHE A 81 -4.76 -0.75 11.87
CA PHE A 81 -3.95 0.06 12.79
C PHE A 81 -4.81 0.93 13.73
N THR A 82 -5.95 1.41 13.24
CA THR A 82 -6.90 2.16 14.08
C THR A 82 -7.51 1.29 15.18
N ILE A 83 -7.81 0.03 14.88
CA ILE A 83 -8.31 -0.94 15.88
C ILE A 83 -7.21 -1.36 16.83
N MET A 84 -6.00 -1.63 16.33
CA MET A 84 -4.84 -1.92 17.17
C MET A 84 -4.60 -0.80 18.19
N LEU A 85 -4.80 0.46 17.78
CA LEU A 85 -4.63 1.64 18.63
C LEU A 85 -5.78 1.81 19.62
N LYS A 86 -7.04 1.72 19.16
CA LYS A 86 -8.22 2.02 19.98
C LYS A 86 -8.70 0.87 20.85
N GLU A 87 -8.66 -0.35 20.34
CA GLU A 87 -9.23 -1.52 21.01
C GLU A 87 -8.17 -2.38 21.68
N TRP A 88 -7.02 -2.60 21.04
CA TRP A 88 -6.03 -3.55 21.54
C TRP A 88 -4.86 -2.89 22.28
N GLY A 89 -4.62 -1.59 22.07
CA GLY A 89 -3.51 -0.86 22.66
C GLY A 89 -2.13 -1.35 22.23
N TRP A 90 -2.02 -2.06 21.10
CA TRP A 90 -0.75 -2.66 20.64
C TRP A 90 0.20 -1.65 20.00
N VAL A 91 -0.32 -0.50 19.56
CA VAL A 91 0.44 0.54 18.88
C VAL A 91 0.05 1.89 19.45
N THR A 92 1.03 2.78 19.58
CA THR A 92 0.84 4.17 20.05
C THR A 92 0.46 5.13 18.93
N GLU A 93 0.89 4.86 17.70
CA GLU A 93 0.55 5.67 16.53
C GLU A 93 0.20 4.84 15.30
N ASN A 94 -0.56 5.43 14.38
CA ASN A 94 -0.90 4.81 13.10
C ASN A 94 0.09 5.31 12.00
N PRO A 95 1.04 4.46 11.55
CA PRO A 95 2.04 4.84 10.55
C PRO A 95 1.44 5.07 9.15
N VAL A 96 0.24 4.52 8.89
CA VAL A 96 -0.45 4.60 7.60
C VAL A 96 -1.14 5.96 7.42
N ARG A 97 -1.44 6.69 8.51
CA ARG A 97 -1.98 8.07 8.43
C ARG A 97 -1.09 9.01 7.60
N LYS A 98 0.24 8.83 7.69
CA LYS A 98 1.22 9.62 6.93
C LYS A 98 1.27 9.23 5.44
N VAL A 99 0.81 8.02 5.09
CA VAL A 99 0.82 7.47 3.72
C VAL A 99 -0.53 7.68 3.01
N ALA A 100 -1.61 7.83 3.77
CA ALA A 100 -2.98 7.97 3.28
C ALA A 100 -3.29 9.41 2.81
N LYS A 101 -2.76 9.82 1.66
CA LYS A 101 -3.33 10.91 0.85
C LYS A 101 -3.64 10.38 -0.54
N LEU A 102 -4.65 9.50 -0.64
CA LEU A 102 -5.21 9.08 -1.92
C LEU A 102 -6.71 9.31 -1.86
N GLN A 103 -7.14 10.47 -2.36
CA GLN A 103 -8.55 10.84 -2.50
C GLN A 103 -9.09 10.19 -3.77
N LEU A 104 -10.06 9.29 -3.64
CA LEU A 104 -10.90 8.86 -4.77
C LEU A 104 -12.02 9.89 -4.91
N SER A 105 -11.76 11.00 -5.57
CA SER A 105 -12.83 11.83 -6.09
C SER A 105 -13.34 11.19 -7.38
N ASN A 106 -14.58 10.71 -7.32
CA ASN A 106 -15.47 10.26 -8.38
C ASN A 106 -14.91 10.25 -9.84
N ALA A 107 -14.92 9.05 -10.43
CA ALA A 107 -15.11 8.71 -11.84
C ALA A 107 -14.18 9.25 -12.96
N ARG A 108 -13.26 10.21 -12.77
CA ARG A 108 -12.44 10.73 -13.90
C ARG A 108 -10.93 10.86 -13.72
N MET A 109 -10.39 10.61 -12.53
CA MET A 109 -8.99 10.97 -12.21
C MET A 109 -8.03 9.78 -12.07
N LEU A 110 -8.35 8.60 -12.60
CA LEU A 110 -7.39 7.48 -12.65
C LEU A 110 -6.24 7.70 -13.65
N GLN A 111 -6.40 8.64 -14.59
CA GLN A 111 -5.40 8.92 -15.62
C GLN A 111 -4.17 9.68 -15.07
N LYS A 112 -4.33 10.48 -14.00
CA LYS A 112 -3.24 11.36 -13.54
C LYS A 112 -2.16 10.70 -12.68
N MET A 113 -2.38 9.47 -12.19
CA MET A 113 -1.41 8.82 -11.30
C MET A 113 -0.39 7.93 -12.03
N GLU A 114 -0.66 7.57 -13.29
CA GLU A 114 0.33 6.91 -14.16
C GLU A 114 1.45 7.90 -14.54
N GLU A 115 1.15 9.20 -14.66
CA GLU A 115 2.11 10.24 -15.03
C GLU A 115 3.12 10.59 -13.91
N SER A 116 2.72 10.54 -12.64
CA SER A 116 3.61 10.95 -11.54
C SER A 116 4.71 9.92 -11.22
N VAL A 117 4.45 8.63 -11.44
CA VAL A 117 5.44 7.55 -11.28
C VAL A 117 6.41 7.51 -12.47
N TYR A 118 5.95 7.90 -13.67
CA TYR A 118 6.83 8.04 -14.84
C TYR A 118 7.78 9.25 -14.71
N LEU A 119 7.36 10.37 -14.11
CA LEU A 119 8.22 11.54 -14.03
C LEU A 119 9.43 11.37 -13.09
N THR A 120 9.35 10.49 -12.07
CA THR A 120 10.48 10.20 -11.17
C THR A 120 11.50 9.24 -11.80
N SER A 121 11.05 8.32 -12.65
CA SER A 121 11.95 7.39 -13.36
C SER A 121 12.61 8.04 -14.59
N VAL A 122 11.94 9.00 -15.25
CA VAL A 122 12.50 9.73 -16.39
C VAL A 122 13.52 10.79 -15.98
N THR A 123 13.38 11.39 -14.78
CA THR A 123 14.35 12.39 -14.29
C THR A 123 15.68 11.78 -13.85
N SER A 124 15.70 10.50 -13.43
CA SER A 124 16.95 9.78 -13.09
C SER A 124 17.74 9.30 -14.32
N ASN A 125 17.12 9.23 -15.51
CA ASN A 125 17.78 8.80 -16.74
C ASN A 125 18.30 9.94 -17.62
N LYS A 126 18.10 11.21 -17.25
CA LYS A 126 18.61 12.37 -18.00
C LYS A 126 19.88 13.00 -17.43
N THR A 127 20.35 12.57 -16.26
CA THR A 127 21.62 13.03 -15.66
C THR A 127 22.84 12.19 -16.05
N GLY A 128 22.68 11.18 -16.93
CA GLY A 128 23.78 10.34 -17.42
C GLY A 128 24.24 10.63 -18.87
N LEU A 129 23.61 11.57 -19.58
CA LEU A 129 23.90 11.83 -21.01
C LEU A 129 24.50 13.22 -21.30
N ALA A 130 24.70 14.06 -20.27
CA ALA A 130 25.25 15.40 -20.44
C ALA A 130 26.80 15.48 -20.34
N GLU A 131 27.50 14.43 -19.87
CA GLU A 131 28.96 14.49 -19.63
C GLU A 131 29.84 13.86 -20.73
N ARG A 132 29.30 13.59 -21.93
CA ARG A 132 30.10 13.06 -23.06
C ARG A 132 30.37 14.04 -24.21
N ARG A 133 30.22 15.35 -23.99
CA ARG A 133 30.44 16.39 -25.03
C ARG A 133 31.38 17.55 -24.63
N LEU A 134 32.36 17.29 -23.78
CA LEU A 134 33.42 18.26 -23.45
C LEU A 134 34.85 17.68 -23.49
N LYS A 135 35.09 16.68 -24.36
CA LYS A 135 36.44 16.28 -24.78
C LYS A 135 36.42 15.92 -26.27
N ALA A 136 36.52 16.94 -27.11
CA ALA A 136 37.04 16.89 -28.47
C ALA A 136 37.59 18.27 -28.79
#